data_AF-A0A415BUF4-F1
#
_entry.id   AF-A0A415BUF4-F1
#
_cell.length_a   1.000
_cell.length_b   1.000
_cell.length_c   1.000
_cell.angle_alpha   90.00
_cell.angle_beta   90.00
_cell.angle_gamma   90.00
#
_symmetry.space_group_name_H-M   'P 1'
#
loop_
_entity.id
_entity.type
_entity.pdbx_description
1 polymer ?
#
loop_
_entity_poly.entity_id
_entity_poly.type
_entity_poly.pdbx_seq_one_letter_code
_entity_poly.pdbx_strand_id
1 'polypeptide(L)'
;MLQEVNKQESEEHNKNLVRDLLQNSYYRQTNAVNTKGKTDLAIYAGLEDKNNHVLDAYDFGTENMDVETSLVHREAKSIINASVLGLIFEKINGYKDGAFFTPSFITEYICHQTLRQSVVDKFNEAYSWNCVSFDDLREKTDYGKRDERVKANAIVNSLKICDPAVKSGHFLVSALNGLIAMKSELGILQDCSEVPRRIKDYEVKVEDDELLVVDEDGNFFRYESVSPQSQLIQKTLFEEKRTIIEYCLFGVDLNPKSVEICRLRLWIELLKNAYYVTLEDGLKVFQTLPNIDINIKCGDSLVAKFPVRMGKSIFLDGRTNLGKLIGEYKRIVNDYKHSNDKSLKNSINQRLTKIKGKIRQEAQLELFEDNSTVLEGKDTYKNSLEWMMEFPEVLSNEGVFEGFDIIVGNPPYIHLEEIEKMSVLYGKMKKLDVNNRQCRLYETYDARGDIYTLFVERGFQLLKARGHLSYIMPDKWLKVKYGREVRSLFLRKNLTDLIDFGDNQIFDDATTYTCIIRATNEESKGNIAVSSIRIVNQSGLSDDVEAAKEGFKTDCLDSDIWVVSSCMAWKLAERLKRTIAKGMRKELDRCREKNFSLNLFCIDIERLMQR
;
A
#
# COMPACT_ATOMS: atom_id res chain seq x y z
N MET A 1 12.69 21.58 10.90
CA MET A 1 12.68 20.15 10.53
C MET A 1 12.02 19.86 9.18
N LEU A 2 10.68 19.85 9.02
CA LEU A 2 10.01 19.48 7.75
C LEU A 2 10.35 20.39 6.54
N GLN A 3 10.71 21.65 6.79
CA GLN A 3 11.18 22.60 5.76
C GLN A 3 12.67 22.46 5.43
N GLU A 4 13.43 21.71 6.24
CA GLU A 4 14.88 21.53 6.10
C GLU A 4 15.23 20.18 5.44
N VAL A 5 14.23 19.31 5.23
CA VAL A 5 14.37 18.06 4.45
C VAL A 5 14.71 18.43 3.00
N ASN A 6 15.95 18.14 2.60
CA ASN A 6 16.50 18.52 1.31
C ASN A 6 16.78 17.28 0.44
N LYS A 7 16.23 17.29 -0.78
CA LYS A 7 16.31 16.20 -1.75
C LYS A 7 17.69 16.02 -2.40
N GLN A 8 18.56 17.03 -2.29
CA GLN A 8 19.93 16.96 -2.81
C GLN A 8 20.92 16.45 -1.76
N GLU A 9 20.46 16.30 -0.51
CA GLU A 9 21.30 15.92 0.61
C GLU A 9 21.18 14.41 0.89
N SER A 10 22.20 13.86 1.55
CA SER A 10 22.27 12.42 1.82
C SER A 10 21.22 11.95 2.86
N GLU A 11 20.93 10.65 2.92
CA GLU A 11 20.15 10.01 4.00
C GLU A 11 20.60 10.49 5.40
N GLU A 12 21.91 10.70 5.57
CA GLU A 12 22.53 11.24 6.79
C GLU A 12 21.99 12.63 7.18
N HIS A 13 21.63 13.46 6.20
CA HIS A 13 21.02 14.77 6.44
C HIS A 13 19.63 14.61 7.05
N ASN A 14 18.80 13.72 6.50
CA ASN A 14 17.46 13.46 7.05
C ASN A 14 17.54 12.78 8.42
N LYS A 15 18.50 11.87 8.60
CA LYS A 15 18.88 11.30 9.91
C LYS A 15 19.30 12.39 10.91
N ASN A 16 20.09 13.38 10.48
CA ASN A 16 20.45 14.54 11.31
C ASN A 16 19.25 15.42 11.63
N LEU A 17 18.27 15.55 10.75
CA LEU A 17 17.03 16.28 11.06
C LEU A 17 16.21 15.56 12.14
N VAL A 18 16.15 14.22 12.08
CA VAL A 18 15.54 13.39 13.14
C VAL A 18 16.32 13.54 14.43
N ARG A 19 17.65 13.43 14.38
CA ARG A 19 18.54 13.70 15.51
C ARG A 19 18.29 15.07 16.12
N ASP A 20 18.24 16.13 15.32
CA ASP A 20 18.09 17.51 15.76
C ASP A 20 16.68 17.78 16.27
N LEU A 21 15.64 17.16 15.70
CA LEU A 21 14.29 17.16 16.26
C LEU A 21 14.31 16.51 17.64
N LEU A 22 14.81 15.29 17.73
CA LEU A 22 14.93 14.55 18.99
C LEU A 22 15.69 15.39 20.04
N GLN A 23 16.82 15.98 19.66
CA GLN A 23 17.68 16.73 20.55
C GLN A 23 17.10 18.09 20.99
N ASN A 24 16.44 18.81 20.09
CA ASN A 24 15.86 20.13 20.40
C ASN A 24 14.48 20.04 21.08
N SER A 25 13.70 19.02 20.75
CA SER A 25 12.34 18.86 21.26
C SER A 25 12.29 18.06 22.56
N TYR A 26 13.17 17.06 22.75
CA TYR A 26 13.01 16.08 23.82
C TYR A 26 14.27 15.85 24.68
N TYR A 27 15.48 16.04 24.15
CA TYR A 27 16.74 15.73 24.88
C TYR A 27 17.61 16.95 25.23
N ARG A 28 16.99 18.11 25.46
CA ARG A 28 17.66 19.43 25.40
C ARG A 28 18.89 19.60 26.31
N GLN A 29 19.15 18.75 27.31
CA GLN A 29 20.27 18.94 28.26
C GLN A 29 20.96 17.69 28.87
N THR A 30 20.63 16.43 28.49
CA THR A 30 21.18 15.25 29.21
C THR A 30 21.74 14.11 28.35
N ASN A 31 21.45 14.02 27.05
CA ASN A 31 21.93 12.94 26.18
C ASN A 31 22.47 13.49 24.84
N ALA A 32 23.53 12.86 24.30
CA ALA A 32 24.08 13.20 23.00
C ALA A 32 23.57 12.21 21.94
N VAL A 33 22.76 12.69 20.99
CA VAL A 33 22.42 11.91 19.80
C VAL A 33 23.55 12.11 18.80
N ASN A 34 24.34 11.07 18.51
CA ASN A 34 25.52 11.20 17.66
C ASN A 34 25.37 10.39 16.36
N THR A 35 25.56 11.08 15.24
CA THR A 35 25.59 10.52 13.89
C THR A 35 27.00 10.20 13.38
N LYS A 36 28.04 10.34 14.22
CA LYS A 36 29.42 10.00 13.86
C LYS A 36 29.86 8.67 14.47
N GLY A 37 30.23 7.72 13.61
CA GLY A 37 30.83 6.43 13.98
C GLY A 37 30.62 5.37 12.89
N LYS A 38 31.04 4.12 13.16
CA LYS A 38 30.83 2.94 12.28
C LYS A 38 29.38 2.41 12.29
N THR A 39 28.51 2.99 13.10
CA THR A 39 27.11 2.60 13.30
C THR A 39 26.19 3.78 13.00
N ASP A 40 25.31 3.59 12.03
CA ASP A 40 24.28 4.56 11.63
C ASP A 40 23.27 4.82 12.78
N LEU A 41 23.03 6.10 13.06
CA LEU A 41 22.09 6.66 14.06
C LEU A 41 22.03 5.89 15.40
N ALA A 42 23.03 6.09 16.27
CA ALA A 42 23.03 5.56 17.63
C ALA A 42 22.77 6.67 18.67
N ILE A 43 21.82 6.46 19.59
CA ILE A 43 21.65 7.31 20.77
C ILE A 43 22.57 6.75 21.87
N TYR A 44 23.53 7.56 22.33
CA TYR A 44 24.46 7.16 23.39
C TYR A 44 23.94 7.69 24.73
N ALA A 45 23.77 6.81 25.71
CA ALA A 45 23.37 7.18 27.07
C ALA A 45 24.62 7.50 27.91
N GLY A 46 24.95 8.81 28.01
CA GLY A 46 25.89 9.39 28.99
C GLY A 46 27.39 9.13 28.80
N LEU A 47 28.21 10.16 29.06
CA LEU A 47 29.67 10.04 29.20
C LEU A 47 30.12 9.70 30.63
N GLU A 48 29.26 9.89 31.63
CA GLU A 48 29.52 9.48 33.01
C GLU A 48 28.20 9.04 33.67
N ASP A 49 28.24 7.84 34.21
CA ASP A 49 27.12 6.99 34.63
C ASP A 49 26.21 7.65 35.70
N LYS A 50 24.90 7.76 35.40
CA LYS A 50 23.77 7.46 36.31
C LYS A 50 22.41 7.70 35.64
N ASN A 51 21.76 6.58 35.35
CA ASN A 51 20.35 6.34 34.99
C ASN A 51 19.99 6.35 33.49
N ASN A 52 19.87 5.11 32.97
CA ASN A 52 19.49 4.68 31.62
C ASN A 52 18.06 5.08 31.20
N HIS A 53 17.82 6.31 30.75
CA HIS A 53 16.46 6.81 30.51
C HIS A 53 16.22 7.44 29.13
N VAL A 54 16.87 7.00 28.05
CA VAL A 54 16.49 7.47 26.68
C VAL A 54 15.09 6.95 26.31
N LEU A 55 14.77 5.70 26.69
CA LEU A 55 13.44 5.13 26.45
C LEU A 55 12.40 5.75 27.40
N ASP A 56 12.79 6.13 28.62
CA ASP A 56 11.89 6.77 29.59
C ASP A 56 11.65 8.26 29.31
N ALA A 57 12.47 8.89 28.46
CA ALA A 57 12.24 10.25 27.93
C ALA A 57 11.22 10.26 26.77
N TYR A 58 10.75 9.09 26.37
CA TYR A 58 9.87 8.88 25.25
C TYR A 58 8.73 7.95 25.67
N ASP A 59 7.56 8.52 25.94
CA ASP A 59 6.36 7.71 26.08
C ASP A 59 5.93 7.23 24.68
N PHE A 60 6.49 6.09 24.26
CA PHE A 60 6.08 5.37 23.05
C PHE A 60 4.84 4.50 23.30
N GLY A 61 4.37 4.42 24.55
CA GLY A 61 3.19 3.68 24.93
C GLY A 61 1.92 4.49 24.68
N THR A 62 0.83 3.78 24.46
CA THR A 62 -0.51 4.29 24.72
C THR A 62 -0.69 4.37 26.24
N GLU A 63 -0.21 5.42 26.90
CA GLU A 63 -0.51 5.63 28.32
C GLU A 63 -1.38 6.85 28.55
N ASN A 64 -2.63 6.58 28.93
CA ASN A 64 -3.23 7.02 30.20
C ASN A 64 -4.76 6.96 30.06
N MET A 65 -5.37 5.80 30.23
CA MET A 65 -6.77 5.77 30.67
C MET A 65 -6.96 4.64 31.66
N ASP A 66 -6.99 5.03 32.94
CA ASP A 66 -7.68 4.27 33.96
C ASP A 66 -9.08 3.90 33.46
N VAL A 67 -9.49 2.69 33.81
CA VAL A 67 -10.81 2.12 33.54
C VAL A 67 -11.85 2.90 34.35
N GLU A 68 -12.27 4.05 33.83
CA GLU A 68 -13.54 4.72 34.06
C GLU A 68 -13.43 6.12 33.44
N THR A 69 -14.12 6.33 32.31
CA THR A 69 -14.76 7.59 31.85
C THR A 69 -14.61 7.76 30.34
N SER A 70 -15.64 7.32 29.61
CA SER A 70 -15.83 7.41 28.16
C SER A 70 -16.06 8.85 27.62
N LEU A 71 -15.46 9.89 28.21
CA LEU A 71 -15.73 11.29 27.83
C LEU A 71 -14.50 12.25 27.81
N VAL A 72 -13.26 11.78 27.94
CA VAL A 72 -12.06 12.66 27.93
C VAL A 72 -11.09 12.29 26.80
N HIS A 73 -11.54 12.31 25.54
CA HIS A 73 -10.70 12.06 24.34
C HIS A 73 -10.12 13.33 23.69
N ARG A 74 -9.93 14.44 24.42
CA ARG A 74 -9.51 15.72 23.79
C ARG A 74 -8.22 16.38 24.26
N GLU A 75 -7.60 15.97 25.37
CA GLU A 75 -6.46 16.72 25.93
C GLU A 75 -5.10 16.00 26.00
N ALA A 76 -4.99 14.73 25.61
CA ALA A 76 -3.71 13.99 25.53
C ALA A 76 -2.92 14.21 24.20
N LYS A 77 -3.10 15.35 23.54
CA LYS A 77 -2.50 15.67 22.22
C LYS A 77 -1.06 16.21 22.26
N SER A 78 -0.28 15.95 23.31
CA SER A 78 1.08 16.52 23.44
C SER A 78 2.22 15.62 22.94
N ILE A 79 1.95 14.40 22.50
CA ILE A 79 2.95 13.50 21.88
C ILE A 79 2.72 13.49 20.36
N ILE A 80 3.76 13.85 19.58
CA ILE A 80 3.69 13.83 18.12
C ILE A 80 3.76 12.38 17.66
N ASN A 81 2.61 11.71 17.53
CA ASN A 81 2.50 10.41 16.88
C ASN A 81 2.84 10.55 15.37
N ALA A 82 3.38 9.50 14.74
CA ALA A 82 3.64 9.41 13.31
C ALA A 82 2.39 9.77 12.46
N SER A 83 1.20 9.42 12.96
CA SER A 83 -0.10 9.82 12.41
C SER A 83 -0.28 11.35 12.36
N VAL A 84 0.02 12.05 13.45
CA VAL A 84 -0.01 13.52 13.55
C VAL A 84 1.01 14.16 12.61
N LEU A 85 2.22 13.59 12.54
CA LEU A 85 3.32 14.10 11.71
C LEU A 85 2.97 14.05 10.21
N GLY A 86 2.31 12.97 9.77
CA GLY A 86 1.80 12.88 8.39
C GLY A 86 0.64 13.84 8.12
N LEU A 87 -0.31 13.98 9.06
CA LEU A 87 -1.42 14.92 8.93
C LEU A 87 -0.92 16.38 8.82
N ILE A 88 0.06 16.77 9.65
CA ILE A 88 0.69 18.09 9.57
C ILE A 88 1.34 18.30 8.21
N PHE A 89 2.09 17.33 7.71
CA PHE A 89 2.79 17.47 6.43
C PHE A 89 1.85 17.59 5.23
N GLU A 90 0.81 16.76 5.18
CA GLU A 90 -0.17 16.80 4.09
C GLU A 90 -0.93 18.13 4.08
N LYS A 91 -1.25 18.68 5.26
CA LYS A 91 -1.81 20.03 5.37
C LYS A 91 -0.83 21.13 4.95
N ILE A 92 0.47 21.00 5.26
CA ILE A 92 1.50 22.01 4.92
C ILE A 92 1.82 22.06 3.42
N ASN A 93 1.90 20.93 2.72
CA ASN A 93 2.12 20.95 1.27
C ASN A 93 0.89 21.42 0.49
N GLY A 94 -0.27 21.45 1.16
CA GLY A 94 -1.54 21.80 0.58
C GLY A 94 -2.07 20.70 -0.33
N TYR A 95 -3.40 20.66 -0.43
CA TYR A 95 -4.16 19.75 -1.30
C TYR A 95 -3.90 19.92 -2.81
N LYS A 96 -2.86 20.66 -3.22
CA LYS A 96 -2.56 20.98 -4.62
C LYS A 96 -2.26 19.76 -5.48
N ASP A 97 -1.83 18.66 -4.87
CA ASP A 97 -1.54 17.39 -5.55
C ASP A 97 -2.71 16.38 -5.47
N GLY A 98 -3.93 16.82 -5.11
CA GLY A 98 -5.09 15.92 -4.96
C GLY A 98 -4.88 14.84 -3.88
N ALA A 99 -3.98 15.10 -2.94
CA ALA A 99 -3.57 14.20 -1.88
C ALA A 99 -4.33 14.52 -0.58
N PHE A 100 -5.26 13.64 -0.19
CA PHE A 100 -5.99 13.74 1.07
C PHE A 100 -5.47 12.75 2.11
N PHE A 101 -5.39 13.19 3.36
CA PHE A 101 -5.08 12.32 4.49
C PHE A 101 -6.20 11.33 4.68
N THR A 102 -5.86 10.05 4.63
CA THR A 102 -6.85 8.97 4.79
C THR A 102 -7.05 8.73 6.28
N PRO A 103 -8.29 8.80 6.80
CA PRO A 103 -8.57 8.52 8.21
C PRO A 103 -8.12 7.12 8.63
N SER A 104 -7.66 6.98 9.88
CA SER A 104 -7.12 5.73 10.43
C SER A 104 -8.08 4.56 10.32
N PHE A 105 -9.37 4.75 10.64
CA PHE A 105 -10.37 3.69 10.51
C PHE A 105 -10.57 3.17 9.06
N ILE A 106 -10.29 4.00 8.05
CA ILE A 106 -10.36 3.61 6.64
C ILE A 106 -9.10 2.82 6.24
N THR A 107 -7.91 3.31 6.62
CA THR A 107 -6.65 2.61 6.33
C THR A 107 -6.62 1.25 7.02
N GLU A 108 -7.01 1.22 8.29
CA GLU A 108 -7.11 0.00 9.08
C GLU A 108 -8.08 -1.00 8.44
N TYR A 109 -9.31 -0.57 8.10
CA TYR A 109 -10.29 -1.43 7.45
C TYR A 109 -9.76 -2.01 6.12
N ILE A 110 -9.22 -1.17 5.24
CA ILE A 110 -8.68 -1.60 3.94
C ILE A 110 -7.54 -2.60 4.14
N CYS A 111 -6.57 -2.28 4.98
CA CYS A 111 -5.41 -3.14 5.23
C CYS A 111 -5.83 -4.45 5.89
N HIS A 112 -6.63 -4.40 6.95
CA HIS A 112 -7.09 -5.58 7.69
C HIS A 112 -7.82 -6.58 6.78
N GLN A 113 -8.82 -6.11 6.02
CA GLN A 113 -9.62 -6.98 5.13
C GLN A 113 -8.80 -7.57 3.98
N THR A 114 -7.85 -6.80 3.44
CA THR A 114 -7.01 -7.23 2.30
C THR A 114 -5.90 -8.18 2.74
N LEU A 115 -5.27 -7.90 3.89
CA LEU A 115 -4.20 -8.73 4.45
C LEU A 115 -4.71 -10.10 4.89
N ARG A 116 -5.85 -10.19 5.58
CA ARG A 116 -6.41 -11.49 6.02
C ARG A 116 -6.60 -12.43 4.83
N GLN A 117 -7.19 -11.94 3.74
CA GLN A 117 -7.42 -12.76 2.56
C GLN A 117 -6.10 -13.17 1.87
N SER A 118 -5.14 -12.24 1.77
CA SER A 118 -3.84 -12.53 1.15
C SER A 118 -3.00 -13.52 1.96
N VAL A 119 -3.06 -13.43 3.30
CA VAL A 119 -2.45 -14.42 4.20
C VAL A 119 -3.07 -15.80 3.97
N VAL A 120 -4.40 -15.91 3.92
CA VAL A 120 -5.09 -17.18 3.62
C VAL A 120 -4.62 -17.76 2.29
N ASP A 121 -4.58 -16.94 1.24
CA ASP A 121 -4.14 -17.38 -0.09
C ASP A 121 -2.69 -17.85 -0.11
N LYS A 122 -1.79 -17.18 0.63
CA LYS A 122 -0.39 -17.59 0.77
C LYS A 122 -0.22 -18.93 1.46
N PHE A 123 -1.01 -19.20 2.51
CA PHE A 123 -1.00 -20.50 3.16
C PHE A 123 -1.60 -21.59 2.28
N ASN A 124 -2.69 -21.28 1.56
CA ASN A 124 -3.27 -22.20 0.57
C ASN A 124 -2.26 -22.56 -0.52
N GLU A 125 -1.50 -21.59 -1.03
CA GLU A 125 -0.41 -21.81 -1.99
C GLU A 125 0.71 -22.67 -1.38
N ALA A 126 1.22 -22.32 -0.20
CA ALA A 126 2.38 -22.97 0.41
C ALA A 126 2.12 -24.40 0.92
N TYR A 127 0.89 -24.69 1.37
CA TYR A 127 0.52 -25.99 1.93
C TYR A 127 -0.45 -26.79 1.05
N SER A 128 -0.86 -26.25 -0.10
CA SER A 128 -1.92 -26.84 -0.94
C SER A 128 -3.22 -27.05 -0.16
N TRP A 129 -3.61 -26.03 0.60
CA TRP A 129 -4.84 -26.00 1.40
C TRP A 129 -5.99 -25.33 0.65
N ASN A 130 -7.20 -25.46 1.21
CA ASN A 130 -8.45 -24.86 0.72
C ASN A 130 -9.17 -24.11 1.85
N CYS A 131 -8.43 -23.33 2.65
CA CYS A 131 -9.04 -22.45 3.64
C CYS A 131 -9.79 -21.33 2.92
N VAL A 132 -11.03 -21.03 3.32
CA VAL A 132 -11.81 -19.93 2.72
C VAL A 132 -11.77 -18.67 3.59
N SER A 133 -11.50 -18.83 4.89
CA SER A 133 -11.43 -17.73 5.86
C SER A 133 -10.12 -17.75 6.67
N PHE A 134 -9.83 -16.64 7.34
CA PHE A 134 -8.72 -16.56 8.29
C PHE A 134 -8.97 -17.43 9.54
N ASP A 135 -10.23 -17.60 9.94
CA ASP A 135 -10.59 -18.50 11.05
C ASP A 135 -10.33 -19.97 10.67
N ASP A 136 -10.65 -20.38 9.44
CA ASP A 136 -10.32 -21.72 8.94
C ASP A 136 -8.82 -21.98 9.00
N LEU A 137 -8.01 -20.97 8.64
CA LEU A 137 -6.56 -21.04 8.70
C LEU A 137 -6.05 -21.22 10.14
N ARG A 138 -6.65 -20.49 11.08
CA ARG A 138 -6.34 -20.59 12.52
C ARG A 138 -6.68 -21.97 13.07
N GLU A 139 -7.82 -22.54 12.69
CA GLU A 139 -8.24 -23.87 13.13
C GLU A 139 -7.42 -25.02 12.52
N LYS A 140 -7.01 -24.86 11.26
CA LYS A 140 -6.35 -25.94 10.50
C LYS A 140 -4.93 -26.23 10.96
N THR A 141 -4.29 -25.32 11.69
CA THR A 141 -2.85 -25.41 11.95
C THR A 141 -2.51 -25.51 13.43
N ASP A 142 -1.83 -26.58 13.82
CA ASP A 142 -1.22 -26.70 15.14
C ASP A 142 0.15 -26.01 15.18
N TYR A 143 0.13 -24.70 15.38
CA TYR A 143 1.33 -23.88 15.61
C TYR A 143 1.99 -24.15 16.98
N GLY A 144 1.58 -25.18 17.71
CA GLY A 144 2.33 -25.70 18.86
C GLY A 144 3.71 -26.23 18.46
N LYS A 145 3.84 -26.78 17.25
CA LYS A 145 5.10 -27.30 16.71
C LYS A 145 6.02 -26.16 16.23
N ARG A 146 7.28 -26.18 16.69
CA ARG A 146 8.26 -25.12 16.39
C ARG A 146 8.50 -24.97 14.89
N ASP A 147 8.77 -26.06 14.19
CA ASP A 147 9.15 -26.00 12.78
C ASP A 147 8.00 -25.50 11.89
N GLU A 148 6.76 -25.88 12.22
CA GLU A 148 5.57 -25.37 11.55
C GLU A 148 5.37 -23.86 11.81
N ARG A 149 5.60 -23.37 13.04
CA ARG A 149 5.57 -21.92 13.31
C ARG A 149 6.61 -21.16 12.51
N VAL A 150 7.85 -21.65 12.48
CA VAL A 150 8.94 -20.98 11.77
C VAL A 150 8.59 -20.88 10.29
N LYS A 151 8.09 -21.96 9.70
CA LYS A 151 7.62 -21.98 8.31
C LYS A 151 6.44 -21.02 8.07
N ALA A 152 5.46 -21.02 8.96
CA ALA A 152 4.29 -20.15 8.88
C ALA A 152 4.64 -18.65 9.01
N ASN A 153 5.52 -18.31 9.95
CA ASN A 153 6.04 -16.94 10.11
C ASN A 153 6.77 -16.48 8.83
N ALA A 154 7.58 -17.37 8.23
CA ALA A 154 8.27 -17.10 6.97
C ALA A 154 7.30 -16.91 5.79
N ILE A 155 6.18 -17.64 5.74
CA ILE A 155 5.13 -17.45 4.72
C ILE A 155 4.56 -16.04 4.80
N VAL A 156 4.20 -15.57 6.00
CA VAL A 156 3.71 -14.19 6.17
C VAL A 156 4.78 -13.16 5.81
N ASN A 157 6.05 -13.40 6.18
CA ASN A 157 7.19 -12.54 5.80
C ASN A 157 7.56 -12.57 4.31
N SER A 158 6.90 -13.41 3.51
CA SER A 158 7.10 -13.46 2.07
C SER A 158 6.15 -12.55 1.28
N LEU A 159 5.08 -12.04 1.92
CA LEU A 159 4.11 -11.16 1.28
C LEU A 159 4.76 -9.90 0.71
N LYS A 160 4.30 -9.47 -0.47
CA LYS A 160 4.72 -8.21 -1.10
C LYS A 160 3.52 -7.28 -1.24
N ILE A 161 3.56 -6.16 -0.51
CA ILE A 161 2.48 -5.18 -0.38
C ILE A 161 3.00 -3.85 -0.93
N CYS A 162 2.27 -3.26 -1.88
CA CYS A 162 2.68 -1.99 -2.46
C CYS A 162 1.57 -0.94 -2.45
N ASP A 163 1.97 0.29 -2.08
CA ASP A 163 1.20 1.51 -2.35
C ASP A 163 1.88 2.31 -3.48
N PRO A 164 1.28 2.37 -4.70
CA PRO A 164 1.87 3.08 -5.82
C PRO A 164 1.67 4.62 -5.74
N ALA A 165 0.98 5.14 -4.74
CA ALA A 165 0.82 6.58 -4.47
C ALA A 165 0.93 6.83 -2.96
N VAL A 166 2.08 6.45 -2.38
CA VAL A 166 2.23 6.20 -0.94
C VAL A 166 2.05 7.43 -0.04
N LYS A 167 2.23 8.64 -0.57
CA LYS A 167 2.12 9.91 0.19
C LYS A 167 2.92 9.82 1.50
N SER A 168 2.28 10.07 2.65
CA SER A 168 2.89 10.01 3.97
C SER A 168 3.15 8.60 4.49
N GLY A 169 2.69 7.54 3.82
CA GLY A 169 2.92 6.14 4.20
C GLY A 169 1.91 5.54 5.18
N HIS A 170 0.70 6.11 5.30
CA HIS A 170 -0.32 5.63 6.25
C HIS A 170 -0.71 4.16 6.00
N PHE A 171 -1.01 3.79 4.76
CA PHE A 171 -1.35 2.41 4.40
C PHE A 171 -0.22 1.41 4.71
N LEU A 172 1.05 1.80 4.57
CA LEU A 172 2.17 0.91 4.87
C LEU A 172 2.35 0.68 6.38
N VAL A 173 2.14 1.71 7.21
CA VAL A 173 2.13 1.53 8.69
C VAL A 173 0.94 0.69 9.13
N SER A 174 -0.24 0.96 8.58
CA SER A 174 -1.42 0.15 8.86
C SER A 174 -1.21 -1.31 8.48
N ALA A 175 -0.58 -1.56 7.34
CA ALA A 175 -0.24 -2.92 6.91
C ALA A 175 0.83 -3.58 7.80
N LEU A 176 1.83 -2.82 8.27
CA LEU A 176 2.84 -3.27 9.23
C LEU A 176 2.17 -3.76 10.52
N ASN A 177 1.33 -2.93 11.12
CA ASN A 177 0.65 -3.22 12.37
C ASN A 177 -0.31 -4.41 12.22
N GLY A 178 -1.08 -4.43 11.13
CA GLY A 178 -1.99 -5.54 10.81
C GLY A 178 -1.28 -6.88 10.65
N LEU A 179 -0.12 -6.93 9.99
CA LEU A 179 0.67 -8.16 9.85
C LEU A 179 1.21 -8.67 11.19
N ILE A 180 1.70 -7.78 12.06
CA ILE A 180 2.18 -8.17 13.40
C ILE A 180 1.03 -8.75 14.23
N ALA A 181 -0.12 -8.07 14.26
CA ALA A 181 -1.30 -8.55 14.98
C ALA A 181 -1.79 -9.91 14.45
N MET A 182 -1.87 -10.09 13.12
CA MET A 182 -2.24 -11.38 12.53
C MET A 182 -1.26 -12.51 12.88
N LYS A 183 0.04 -12.21 12.97
CA LYS A 183 1.02 -13.21 13.43
C LYS A 183 0.81 -13.60 14.89
N SER A 184 0.43 -12.64 15.73
CA SER A 184 0.09 -12.90 17.13
C SER A 184 -1.17 -13.75 17.23
N GLU A 185 -2.22 -13.39 16.48
CA GLU A 185 -3.51 -14.10 16.41
C GLU A 185 -3.34 -15.57 15.93
N LEU A 186 -2.50 -15.79 14.91
CA LEU A 186 -2.14 -17.13 14.45
C LEU A 186 -1.18 -17.85 15.41
N GLY A 187 -0.60 -17.18 16.40
CA GLY A 187 0.39 -17.77 17.30
C GLY A 187 1.72 -18.13 16.65
N ILE A 188 2.08 -17.42 15.58
CA ILE A 188 3.32 -17.59 14.81
C ILE A 188 4.31 -16.43 15.03
N LEU A 189 3.94 -15.43 15.84
CA LEU A 189 4.87 -14.42 16.35
C LEU A 189 5.83 -15.08 17.35
N GLN A 190 7.13 -15.00 17.07
CA GLN A 190 8.16 -15.74 17.78
C GLN A 190 9.39 -14.89 18.04
N ASP A 191 10.10 -15.19 19.12
CA ASP A 191 11.32 -14.48 19.49
C ASP A 191 12.49 -14.73 18.53
N CYS A 192 13.50 -13.87 18.63
CA CYS A 192 14.70 -13.90 17.79
C CYS A 192 15.84 -14.73 18.39
N SER A 193 15.54 -15.69 19.28
CA SER A 193 16.57 -16.58 19.85
C SER A 193 16.98 -17.67 18.85
N GLU A 194 18.11 -18.35 19.11
CA GLU A 194 18.54 -19.50 18.29
C GLU A 194 17.50 -20.64 18.26
N VAL A 195 16.65 -20.70 19.28
CA VAL A 195 15.54 -21.66 19.38
C VAL A 195 14.23 -20.88 19.56
N PRO A 196 13.64 -20.36 18.46
CA PRO A 196 12.52 -19.43 18.50
C PRO A 196 11.33 -19.95 19.31
N ARG A 197 10.89 -19.17 20.30
CA ARG A 197 9.71 -19.47 21.11
C ARG A 197 8.59 -18.51 20.77
N ARG A 198 7.35 -19.01 20.84
CA ARG A 198 6.15 -18.19 20.72
C ARG A 198 6.08 -17.22 21.90
N ILE A 199 5.70 -15.97 21.64
CA ILE A 199 5.27 -15.04 22.69
C ILE A 199 3.86 -15.47 23.13
N LYS A 200 3.74 -16.00 24.35
CA LYS A 200 2.47 -16.54 24.88
C LYS A 200 1.78 -15.61 25.85
N ASP A 201 2.56 -14.87 26.63
CA ASP A 201 2.05 -14.07 27.75
C ASP A 201 1.46 -12.73 27.28
N TYR A 202 1.56 -12.43 25.99
CA TYR A 202 1.09 -11.17 25.41
C TYR A 202 0.31 -11.42 24.11
N GLU A 203 -0.84 -10.77 24.02
CA GLU A 203 -1.60 -10.59 22.79
C GLU A 203 -1.17 -9.29 22.11
N VAL A 204 -1.15 -9.30 20.77
CA VAL A 204 -0.86 -8.09 19.98
C VAL A 204 -2.04 -7.83 19.07
N LYS A 205 -2.64 -6.65 19.19
CA LYS A 205 -3.83 -6.22 18.46
C LYS A 205 -3.64 -4.82 17.88
N VAL A 206 -4.49 -4.44 16.94
CA VAL A 206 -4.53 -3.09 16.39
C VAL A 206 -5.81 -2.42 16.87
N GLU A 207 -5.69 -1.18 17.33
CA GLU A 207 -6.82 -0.33 17.70
C GLU A 207 -6.48 1.10 17.29
N ASP A 208 -7.37 1.79 16.57
CA ASP A 208 -7.15 3.12 16.01
C ASP A 208 -5.85 3.23 15.16
N ASP A 209 -5.56 2.20 14.36
CA ASP A 209 -4.34 2.02 13.56
C ASP A 209 -3.02 1.94 14.37
N GLU A 210 -3.10 1.81 15.70
CA GLU A 210 -1.97 1.66 16.62
C GLU A 210 -1.80 0.22 17.09
N LEU A 211 -0.55 -0.21 17.24
CA LEU A 211 -0.22 -1.56 17.71
C LEU A 211 -0.24 -1.60 19.24
N LEU A 212 -1.20 -2.33 19.81
CA LEU A 212 -1.32 -2.55 21.25
C LEU A 212 -0.76 -3.93 21.61
N VAL A 213 0.00 -3.98 22.69
CA VAL A 213 0.54 -5.22 23.26
C VAL A 213 0.01 -5.33 24.68
N VAL A 214 -0.77 -6.37 24.97
CA VAL A 214 -1.49 -6.54 26.24
C VAL A 214 -1.23 -7.93 26.83
N ASP A 215 -1.15 -8.03 28.15
CA ASP A 215 -1.03 -9.32 28.85
C ASP A 215 -2.38 -10.03 29.00
N GLU A 216 -2.39 -11.21 29.64
CA GLU A 216 -3.61 -12.00 29.91
C GLU A 216 -4.63 -11.27 30.81
N ASP A 217 -4.16 -10.34 31.65
CA ASP A 217 -4.98 -9.53 32.55
C ASP A 217 -5.50 -8.24 31.86
N GLY A 218 -5.10 -8.00 30.61
CA GLY A 218 -5.45 -6.82 29.83
C GLY A 218 -4.59 -5.59 30.10
N ASN A 219 -3.51 -5.71 30.86
CA ASN A 219 -2.57 -4.61 31.09
C ASN A 219 -1.68 -4.39 29.88
N PHE A 220 -1.38 -3.13 29.59
CA PHE A 220 -0.46 -2.77 28.52
C PHE A 220 0.98 -3.18 28.85
N PHE A 221 1.67 -3.71 27.85
CA PHE A 221 3.10 -4.02 27.94
C PHE A 221 3.90 -2.74 28.17
N ARG A 222 4.68 -2.75 29.26
CA ARG A 222 5.64 -1.69 29.58
C ARG A 222 7.05 -2.22 29.40
N TYR A 223 7.85 -1.48 28.64
CA TYR A 223 9.25 -1.84 28.45
C TYR A 223 10.07 -1.52 29.69
N GLU A 224 10.52 -2.56 30.37
CA GLU A 224 11.51 -2.51 31.43
C GLU A 224 12.87 -3.01 30.92
N SER A 225 13.88 -2.14 30.89
CA SER A 225 15.21 -2.47 30.34
C SER A 225 16.02 -3.49 31.16
N VAL A 226 15.62 -3.72 32.42
CA VAL A 226 16.30 -4.64 33.35
C VAL A 226 15.69 -6.03 33.31
N SER A 227 14.43 -6.15 32.88
CA SER A 227 13.71 -7.43 32.82
C SER A 227 14.08 -8.18 31.53
N PRO A 228 14.66 -9.40 31.63
CA PRO A 228 15.03 -10.19 30.45
C PRO A 228 13.84 -10.53 29.56
N GLN A 229 12.65 -10.75 30.15
CA GLN A 229 11.42 -11.07 29.42
C GLN A 229 10.90 -9.86 28.67
N SER A 230 10.87 -8.69 29.30
CA SER A 230 10.52 -7.42 28.66
C SER A 230 11.46 -7.11 27.49
N GLN A 231 12.78 -7.28 27.70
CA GLN A 231 13.77 -7.07 26.65
C GLN A 231 13.57 -8.03 25.47
N LEU A 232 13.18 -9.29 25.74
CA LEU A 232 12.90 -10.27 24.70
C LEU A 232 11.68 -9.86 23.84
N ILE A 233 10.60 -9.41 24.47
CA ILE A 233 9.37 -8.98 23.77
C ILE A 233 9.65 -7.75 22.92
N GLN A 234 10.30 -6.74 23.51
CA GLN A 234 10.69 -5.53 22.81
C GLN A 234 11.57 -5.83 21.59
N LYS A 235 12.60 -6.67 21.79
CA LYS A 235 13.47 -7.13 20.69
C LYS A 235 12.68 -7.87 19.61
N THR A 236 11.75 -8.74 20.00
CA THR A 236 10.95 -9.51 19.04
C THR A 236 10.09 -8.60 18.16
N LEU A 237 9.39 -7.65 18.77
CA LEU A 237 8.57 -6.68 18.04
C LEU A 237 9.42 -5.84 17.09
N PHE A 238 10.59 -5.38 17.54
CA PHE A 238 11.50 -4.61 16.69
C PHE A 238 11.98 -5.40 15.48
N GLU A 239 12.51 -6.60 15.69
CA GLU A 239 13.11 -7.39 14.62
C GLU A 239 12.06 -7.89 13.62
N GLU A 240 10.85 -8.22 14.09
CA GLU A 240 9.74 -8.58 13.22
C GLU A 240 9.23 -7.37 12.43
N LYS A 241 9.06 -6.21 13.07
CA LYS A 241 8.74 -4.96 12.36
C LYS A 241 9.80 -4.63 11.30
N ARG A 242 11.08 -4.77 11.66
CA ARG A 242 12.21 -4.56 10.73
C ARG A 242 12.09 -5.48 9.52
N THR A 243 11.84 -6.76 9.76
CA THR A 243 11.69 -7.77 8.69
C THR A 243 10.53 -7.40 7.75
N ILE A 244 9.37 -7.04 8.28
CA ILE A 244 8.21 -6.65 7.46
C ILE A 244 8.51 -5.39 6.65
N ILE A 245 9.11 -4.36 7.26
CA ILE A 245 9.50 -3.13 6.55
C ILE A 245 10.51 -3.42 5.42
N GLU A 246 11.50 -4.27 5.67
CA GLU A 246 12.58 -4.56 4.73
C GLU A 246 12.16 -5.48 3.58
N TYR A 247 11.20 -6.38 3.80
CA TYR A 247 10.88 -7.42 2.82
C TYR A 247 9.45 -7.40 2.31
N CYS A 248 8.51 -6.79 3.03
CA CYS A 248 7.09 -6.85 2.69
C CYS A 248 6.52 -5.54 2.14
N LEU A 249 6.99 -4.39 2.61
CA LEU A 249 6.36 -3.10 2.34
C LEU A 249 7.10 -2.33 1.24
N PHE A 250 6.37 -1.90 0.22
CA PHE A 250 6.89 -1.15 -0.93
C PHE A 250 6.03 0.08 -1.19
N GLY A 251 6.65 1.18 -1.59
CA GLY A 251 5.93 2.45 -1.78
C GLY A 251 6.54 3.28 -2.88
N VAL A 252 5.70 3.98 -3.63
CA VAL A 252 6.13 4.91 -4.67
C VAL A 252 5.35 6.21 -4.57
N ASP A 253 6.03 7.33 -4.67
CA ASP A 253 5.38 8.63 -4.81
C ASP A 253 6.12 9.51 -5.81
N LEU A 254 5.36 10.34 -6.54
CA LEU A 254 5.91 11.30 -7.49
C LEU A 254 6.61 12.45 -6.76
N ASN A 255 6.16 12.82 -5.56
CA ASN A 255 6.74 13.88 -4.76
C ASN A 255 7.82 13.32 -3.83
N PRO A 256 9.11 13.68 -4.04
CA PRO A 256 10.17 13.15 -3.18
C PRO A 256 10.05 13.58 -1.71
N LYS A 257 9.30 14.64 -1.36
CA LYS A 257 9.08 14.97 0.06
C LYS A 257 8.15 13.95 0.75
N SER A 258 7.14 13.46 0.03
CA SER A 258 6.24 12.41 0.50
C SER A 258 7.01 11.13 0.78
N VAL A 259 7.90 10.74 -0.14
CA VAL A 259 8.82 9.61 0.02
C VAL A 259 9.63 9.69 1.32
N GLU A 260 10.24 10.84 1.62
CA GLU A 260 11.01 11.01 2.85
C GLU A 260 10.14 10.87 4.11
N ILE A 261 8.88 11.28 4.04
CA ILE A 261 7.97 11.20 5.19
C ILE A 261 7.41 9.82 5.38
N CYS A 262 7.12 9.10 4.31
CA CYS A 262 6.85 7.68 4.40
C CYS A 262 8.00 6.95 5.09
N ARG A 263 9.26 7.23 4.71
CA ARG A 263 10.44 6.64 5.36
C ARG A 263 10.53 7.02 6.84
N LEU A 264 10.35 8.30 7.15
CA LEU A 264 10.35 8.80 8.53
C LEU A 264 9.25 8.15 9.37
N ARG A 265 8.03 8.03 8.83
CA ARG A 265 6.88 7.41 9.49
C ARG A 265 7.16 5.94 9.82
N LEU A 266 7.71 5.17 8.86
CA LEU A 266 8.10 3.77 9.09
C LEU A 266 9.24 3.67 10.12
N TRP A 267 10.22 4.59 10.11
CA TRP A 267 11.26 4.62 11.14
C TRP A 267 10.71 4.93 12.53
N ILE A 268 9.81 5.92 12.68
CA ILE A 268 9.18 6.25 13.96
C ILE A 268 8.41 5.04 14.49
N GLU A 269 7.67 4.35 13.63
CA GLU A 269 6.91 3.16 14.00
C GLU A 269 7.81 2.00 14.48
N LEU A 270 8.98 1.85 13.86
CA LEU A 270 9.99 0.88 14.30
C LEU A 270 10.65 1.32 15.62
N LEU A 271 10.93 2.62 15.78
CA LEU A 271 11.57 3.19 16.97
C LEU A 271 10.75 3.01 18.24
N LYS A 272 9.41 2.92 18.14
CA LYS A 272 8.52 2.58 19.26
C LYS A 272 8.96 1.29 19.98
N ASN A 273 9.55 0.33 19.26
CA ASN A 273 10.03 -0.93 19.82
C ASN A 273 11.56 -1.01 19.93
N ALA A 274 12.28 0.10 19.83
CA ALA A 274 13.74 0.06 19.91
C ALA A 274 14.23 -0.45 21.27
N TYR A 275 15.41 -1.08 21.25
CA TYR A 275 16.02 -1.70 22.42
C TYR A 275 17.53 -1.48 22.43
N TYR A 276 18.13 -1.72 23.60
CA TYR A 276 19.58 -1.67 23.78
C TYR A 276 20.22 -3.06 23.58
N VAL A 277 21.35 -3.06 22.89
CA VAL A 277 22.25 -4.21 22.76
C VAL A 277 23.47 -3.96 23.64
N THR A 278 23.81 -4.90 24.52
CA THR A 278 25.06 -4.84 25.28
C THR A 278 26.16 -5.50 24.45
N LEU A 279 27.21 -4.76 24.12
CA LEU A 279 28.40 -5.25 23.43
C LEU A 279 29.31 -6.02 24.40
N GLU A 280 30.31 -6.73 23.84
CA GLU A 280 31.27 -7.55 24.59
C GLU A 280 32.09 -6.75 25.61
N ASP A 281 32.29 -5.45 25.38
CA ASP A 281 32.97 -4.52 26.27
C ASP A 281 32.05 -3.90 27.34
N GLY A 282 30.79 -4.33 27.40
CA GLY A 282 29.78 -3.85 28.34
C GLY A 282 29.07 -2.57 27.90
N LEU A 283 29.43 -1.96 26.76
CA LEU A 283 28.74 -0.79 26.24
C LEU A 283 27.33 -1.15 25.75
N LYS A 284 26.33 -0.41 26.22
CA LYS A 284 24.97 -0.48 25.69
C LYS A 284 24.86 0.43 24.47
N VAL A 285 24.54 -0.17 23.33
CA VAL A 285 24.38 0.53 22.06
C VAL A 285 22.96 0.36 21.57
N PHE A 286 22.41 1.44 21.02
CA PHE A 286 21.09 1.43 20.41
C PHE A 286 21.09 0.60 19.12
N GLN A 287 20.05 -0.21 18.92
CA GLN A 287 19.92 -1.02 17.70
C GLN A 287 19.81 -0.12 16.46
N THR A 288 20.54 -0.47 15.38
CA THR A 288 20.58 0.32 14.15
C THR A 288 19.27 0.20 13.36
N LEU A 289 18.85 1.33 12.77
CA LEU A 289 17.68 1.38 11.89
C LEU A 289 17.94 0.74 10.52
N PRO A 290 16.93 0.11 9.90
CA PRO A 290 17.04 -0.50 8.58
C PRO A 290 17.13 0.55 7.47
N ASN A 291 17.63 0.11 6.32
CA ASN A 291 17.70 0.90 5.10
C ASN A 291 16.39 0.79 4.31
N ILE A 292 15.43 1.68 4.62
CA ILE A 292 14.05 1.68 4.08
C ILE A 292 13.97 2.29 2.67
N ASP A 293 14.95 3.11 2.29
CA ASP A 293 15.00 3.84 1.01
C ASP A 293 15.01 2.92 -0.23
N ILE A 294 15.44 1.67 -0.06
CA ILE A 294 15.43 0.71 -1.15
C ILE A 294 14.03 0.23 -1.54
N ASN A 295 13.06 0.28 -0.62
CA ASN A 295 11.68 -0.14 -0.87
C ASN A 295 10.72 1.03 -1.12
N ILE A 296 11.07 2.25 -0.67
CA ILE A 296 10.27 3.46 -0.88
C ILE A 296 10.94 4.34 -1.93
N LYS A 297 10.39 4.38 -3.15
CA LYS A 297 10.98 5.04 -4.32
C LYS A 297 10.29 6.34 -4.68
N CYS A 298 11.07 7.28 -5.23
CA CYS A 298 10.53 8.46 -5.88
C CYS A 298 10.41 8.22 -7.38
N GLY A 299 9.23 8.45 -7.94
CA GLY A 299 8.98 8.32 -9.37
C GLY A 299 7.50 8.36 -9.72
N ASP A 300 7.21 8.53 -10.99
CA ASP A 300 5.88 8.43 -11.56
C ASP A 300 5.52 6.96 -11.74
N SER A 301 4.66 6.47 -10.84
CA SER A 301 4.13 5.11 -10.87
C SER A 301 3.38 4.75 -12.15
N LEU A 302 2.86 5.75 -12.87
CA LEU A 302 2.07 5.57 -14.08
C LEU A 302 2.89 5.65 -15.36
N VAL A 303 4.15 6.13 -15.32
CA VAL A 303 5.02 6.25 -16.49
C VAL A 303 6.14 5.24 -16.43
N ALA A 304 6.30 4.47 -17.50
CA ALA A 304 7.45 3.60 -17.72
C ALA A 304 7.84 3.64 -19.20
N LYS A 305 9.14 3.73 -19.47
CA LYS A 305 9.69 3.53 -20.81
C LYS A 305 9.49 2.10 -21.27
N PHE A 306 9.61 1.13 -20.34
CA PHE A 306 9.33 -0.28 -20.60
C PHE A 306 8.17 -0.75 -19.70
N PRO A 307 6.95 -0.79 -20.23
CA PRO A 307 5.76 -1.16 -19.46
C PRO A 307 5.84 -2.54 -18.81
N VAL A 308 5.13 -2.67 -17.69
CA VAL A 308 5.02 -3.93 -16.95
C VAL A 308 4.27 -4.98 -17.77
N ARG A 309 4.74 -6.23 -17.71
CA ARG A 309 4.17 -7.39 -18.38
C ARG A 309 4.29 -8.63 -17.50
N MET A 310 3.18 -8.98 -16.86
CA MET A 310 3.06 -10.15 -15.98
C MET A 310 3.44 -11.46 -16.69
N GLY A 311 4.21 -12.31 -16.00
CA GLY A 311 4.57 -13.65 -16.47
C GLY A 311 5.56 -13.67 -17.64
N LYS A 312 6.17 -12.52 -18.00
CA LYS A 312 7.24 -12.46 -18.99
C LYS A 312 8.58 -12.16 -18.33
N SER A 313 9.62 -12.82 -18.83
CA SER A 313 10.98 -12.51 -18.46
C SER A 313 11.39 -11.19 -19.11
N ILE A 314 12.16 -10.38 -18.37
CA ILE A 314 12.88 -9.25 -18.96
C ILE A 314 14.05 -9.70 -19.86
N PHE A 315 14.32 -11.01 -19.96
CA PHE A 315 15.45 -11.60 -20.68
C PHE A 315 15.05 -12.45 -21.89
N LEU A 316 16.01 -12.60 -22.81
CA LEU A 316 15.97 -13.51 -23.97
C LEU A 316 15.89 -14.99 -23.56
N ASP A 317 15.09 -15.76 -24.29
CA ASP A 317 15.06 -17.23 -24.18
C ASP A 317 16.49 -17.82 -24.28
N GLY A 318 16.94 -18.47 -23.21
CA GLY A 318 18.10 -19.38 -23.22
C GLY A 318 19.48 -18.82 -22.87
N ARG A 319 19.65 -17.55 -22.44
CA ARG A 319 20.97 -17.06 -22.00
C ARG A 319 21.27 -17.41 -20.52
N THR A 320 22.24 -18.30 -20.30
CA THR A 320 22.64 -18.85 -18.98
C THR A 320 23.33 -17.88 -18.02
N ASN A 321 23.78 -16.71 -18.47
CA ASN A 321 24.52 -15.75 -17.63
C ASN A 321 23.62 -14.70 -16.93
N LEU A 322 22.31 -14.68 -17.22
CA LEU A 322 21.39 -13.60 -16.83
C LEU A 322 20.61 -13.86 -15.54
N GLY A 323 20.24 -15.11 -15.24
CA GLY A 323 19.77 -15.47 -13.88
C GLY A 323 20.83 -15.14 -12.83
N LYS A 324 22.13 -15.20 -13.19
CA LYS A 324 23.22 -14.74 -12.33
C LYS A 324 23.19 -13.23 -12.10
N LEU A 325 22.78 -12.41 -13.08
CA LEU A 325 22.67 -10.95 -12.92
C LEU A 325 21.52 -10.57 -11.99
N ILE A 326 20.36 -11.24 -12.09
CA ILE A 326 19.27 -11.03 -11.11
C ILE A 326 19.67 -11.55 -9.73
N GLY A 327 20.27 -12.74 -9.64
CA GLY A 327 20.79 -13.26 -8.38
C GLY A 327 21.88 -12.36 -7.78
N GLU A 328 22.74 -11.74 -8.60
CA GLU A 328 23.69 -10.72 -8.18
C GLU A 328 22.97 -9.45 -7.73
N TYR A 329 21.95 -8.98 -8.47
CA TYR A 329 21.18 -7.80 -8.10
C TYR A 329 20.45 -7.98 -6.77
N LYS A 330 19.71 -9.08 -6.60
CA LYS A 330 19.05 -9.44 -5.33
C LYS A 330 20.05 -9.54 -4.18
N ARG A 331 21.24 -10.11 -4.42
CA ARG A 331 22.31 -10.13 -3.40
C ARG A 331 22.83 -8.74 -3.06
N ILE A 332 23.07 -7.87 -4.04
CA ILE A 332 23.52 -6.49 -3.79
C ILE A 332 22.45 -5.71 -2.99
N VAL A 333 21.17 -5.90 -3.30
CA VAL A 333 20.04 -5.32 -2.55
C VAL A 333 20.01 -5.84 -1.12
N ASN A 334 20.25 -7.14 -0.93
CA ASN A 334 20.35 -7.74 0.40
C ASN A 334 21.57 -7.22 1.17
N ASP A 335 22.73 -7.12 0.54
CA ASP A 335 23.95 -6.51 1.11
C ASP A 335 23.67 -5.07 1.55
N TYR A 336 22.90 -4.32 0.75
CA TYR A 336 22.50 -2.95 1.08
C TYR A 336 21.64 -2.91 2.34
N LYS A 337 20.60 -3.76 2.45
CA LYS A 337 19.70 -3.81 3.61
C LYS A 337 20.44 -4.09 4.92
N HIS A 338 21.48 -4.93 4.88
CA HIS A 338 22.28 -5.30 6.07
C HIS A 338 23.53 -4.45 6.29
N SER A 339 23.79 -3.43 5.45
CA SER A 339 24.98 -2.58 5.57
C SER A 339 24.71 -1.37 6.46
N ASN A 340 25.48 -1.25 7.55
CA ASN A 340 25.44 -0.14 8.49
C ASN A 340 26.55 0.91 8.28
N ASP A 341 27.44 0.73 7.29
CA ASP A 341 28.58 1.62 7.01
C ASP A 341 28.36 2.48 5.76
N LYS A 342 28.49 3.80 5.89
CA LYS A 342 28.32 4.79 4.80
C LYS A 342 29.28 4.62 3.62
N SER A 343 30.53 4.29 3.88
CA SER A 343 31.53 4.06 2.83
C SER A 343 31.20 2.80 2.02
N LEU A 344 30.73 1.75 2.70
CA LEU A 344 30.26 0.52 2.09
C LEU A 344 28.99 0.76 1.28
N LYS A 345 28.05 1.55 1.80
CA LYS A 345 26.83 1.96 1.08
C LYS A 345 27.12 2.67 -0.23
N ASN A 346 28.08 3.59 -0.27
CA ASN A 346 28.47 4.26 -1.52
C ASN A 346 29.00 3.27 -2.56
N SER A 347 29.82 2.30 -2.13
CA SER A 347 30.30 1.22 -2.98
C SER A 347 29.16 0.32 -3.48
N ILE A 348 28.21 -0.03 -2.59
CA ILE A 348 27.02 -0.81 -2.94
C ILE A 348 26.14 -0.06 -3.95
N ASN A 349 25.92 1.25 -3.77
CA ASN A 349 25.16 2.08 -4.70
C ASN A 349 25.80 2.17 -6.09
N GLN A 350 27.14 2.21 -6.16
CA GLN A 350 27.86 2.12 -7.43
C GLN A 350 27.67 0.75 -8.08
N ARG A 351 27.73 -0.34 -7.29
CA ARG A 351 27.43 -1.71 -7.77
C ARG A 351 25.98 -1.81 -8.28
N LEU A 352 25.01 -1.26 -7.56
CA LEU A 352 23.59 -1.19 -7.95
C LEU A 352 23.41 -0.46 -9.28
N THR A 353 24.05 0.68 -9.45
CA THR A 353 23.99 1.45 -10.70
C THR A 353 24.59 0.65 -11.86
N LYS A 354 25.73 -0.02 -11.62
CA LYS A 354 26.41 -0.84 -12.62
C LYS A 354 25.59 -2.08 -13.01
N ILE A 355 25.01 -2.80 -12.05
CA ILE A 355 24.21 -4.00 -12.33
C ILE A 355 22.91 -3.65 -13.06
N LYS A 356 22.22 -2.57 -12.67
CA LYS A 356 21.06 -2.04 -13.41
C LYS A 356 21.42 -1.68 -14.84
N GLY A 357 22.59 -1.06 -15.06
CA GLY A 357 23.11 -0.76 -16.39
C GLY A 357 23.34 -2.01 -17.25
N LYS A 358 23.92 -3.07 -16.68
CA LYS A 358 24.11 -4.36 -17.38
C LYS A 358 22.77 -5.02 -17.71
N ILE A 359 21.83 -5.06 -16.76
CA ILE A 359 20.49 -5.62 -16.97
C ILE A 359 19.80 -4.88 -18.12
N ARG A 360 19.86 -3.54 -18.17
CA ARG A 360 19.28 -2.75 -19.29
C ARG A 360 19.90 -3.07 -20.65
N GLN A 361 21.19 -3.39 -20.70
CA GLN A 361 21.86 -3.74 -21.97
C GLN A 361 21.50 -5.14 -22.45
N GLU A 362 21.28 -6.07 -21.53
CA GLU A 362 20.97 -7.47 -21.87
C GLU A 362 19.48 -7.78 -21.97
N ALA A 363 18.62 -6.95 -21.37
CA ALA A 363 17.18 -7.08 -21.46
C ALA A 363 16.70 -6.88 -22.90
N GLN A 364 15.85 -7.79 -23.38
CA GLN A 364 15.22 -7.62 -24.68
C GLN A 364 14.08 -6.62 -24.55
N LEU A 365 14.44 -5.34 -24.63
CA LEU A 365 13.48 -4.24 -24.51
C LEU A 365 12.41 -4.28 -25.61
N GLU A 366 12.67 -4.98 -26.73
CA GLU A 366 11.70 -5.27 -27.81
C GLU A 366 10.52 -6.16 -27.37
N LEU A 367 10.65 -6.97 -26.31
CA LEU A 367 9.53 -7.70 -25.70
C LEU A 367 8.55 -6.78 -24.96
N PHE A 368 8.98 -5.54 -24.74
CA PHE A 368 8.22 -4.44 -24.22
C PHE A 368 8.01 -3.43 -25.34
N GLU A 369 6.96 -2.65 -25.20
CA GLU A 369 6.78 -1.52 -26.09
C GLU A 369 7.68 -0.38 -25.60
N ASP A 370 8.60 0.09 -26.46
CA ASP A 370 9.50 1.19 -26.10
C ASP A 370 8.77 2.53 -26.23
N ASN A 371 8.39 3.11 -25.09
CA ASN A 371 7.75 4.43 -25.04
C ASN A 371 8.74 5.60 -25.16
N SER A 372 10.02 5.37 -25.49
CA SER A 372 11.05 6.43 -25.58
C SER A 372 10.65 7.62 -26.44
N THR A 373 10.08 7.38 -27.62
CA THR A 373 9.66 8.43 -28.55
C THR A 373 8.45 9.21 -28.02
N VAL A 374 7.55 8.53 -27.31
CA VAL A 374 6.40 9.13 -26.64
C VAL A 374 6.86 10.01 -25.47
N LEU A 375 7.96 9.63 -24.82
CA LEU A 375 8.56 10.29 -23.67
C LEU A 375 9.58 11.38 -24.05
N GLU A 376 9.70 11.75 -25.34
CA GLU A 376 10.69 12.73 -25.81
C GLU A 376 10.54 14.11 -25.13
N GLY A 377 11.52 14.41 -24.28
CA GLY A 377 11.65 15.62 -23.47
C GLY A 377 12.60 15.31 -22.32
N LYS A 378 13.77 15.94 -22.27
CA LYS A 378 14.86 15.57 -21.32
C LYS A 378 14.44 15.56 -19.85
N ASP A 379 13.37 16.30 -19.48
CA ASP A 379 12.87 16.37 -18.10
C ASP A 379 11.71 15.41 -17.78
N THR A 380 10.94 14.95 -18.77
CA THR A 380 9.74 14.11 -18.55
C THR A 380 10.10 12.66 -18.19
N TYR A 381 11.14 12.11 -18.82
CA TYR A 381 11.64 10.75 -18.52
C TYR A 381 12.35 10.66 -17.17
N LYS A 382 12.90 11.77 -16.64
CA LYS A 382 13.74 11.74 -15.44
C LYS A 382 13.02 11.12 -14.23
N ASN A 383 11.70 11.21 -14.20
CA ASN A 383 10.89 10.74 -13.09
C ASN A 383 10.15 9.43 -13.38
N SER A 384 10.28 8.79 -14.55
CA SER A 384 9.56 7.54 -14.82
C SER A 384 10.01 6.39 -13.92
N LEU A 385 9.07 5.55 -13.47
CA LEU A 385 9.39 4.40 -12.63
C LEU A 385 9.38 3.08 -13.44
N GLU A 386 10.57 2.52 -13.64
CA GLU A 386 10.75 1.18 -14.23
C GLU A 386 10.55 0.09 -13.16
N TRP A 387 9.31 -0.29 -12.87
CA TRP A 387 8.94 -1.23 -11.80
C TRP A 387 9.79 -2.50 -11.74
N MET A 388 10.00 -3.16 -12.89
CA MET A 388 10.80 -4.39 -12.98
C MET A 388 12.29 -4.17 -12.68
N MET A 389 12.78 -2.93 -12.81
CA MET A 389 14.19 -2.57 -12.58
C MET A 389 14.42 -1.98 -11.20
N GLU A 390 13.39 -1.37 -10.61
CA GLU A 390 13.47 -0.72 -9.30
C GLU A 390 13.16 -1.66 -8.14
N PHE A 391 12.38 -2.72 -8.39
CA PHE A 391 11.99 -3.72 -7.39
C PHE A 391 12.33 -5.15 -7.85
N PRO A 392 13.56 -5.65 -7.64
CA PRO A 392 13.93 -7.02 -7.97
C PRO A 392 13.21 -8.07 -7.11
N GLU A 393 12.61 -7.68 -5.98
CA GLU A 393 11.84 -8.56 -5.10
C GLU A 393 10.57 -9.11 -5.75
N VAL A 394 10.07 -8.45 -6.80
CA VAL A 394 8.90 -8.88 -7.58
C VAL A 394 9.28 -9.59 -8.88
N LEU A 395 10.56 -9.97 -9.01
CA LEU A 395 11.05 -10.81 -10.10
C LEU A 395 11.36 -12.23 -9.58
N SER A 396 11.12 -13.24 -10.41
CA SER A 396 11.66 -14.59 -10.18
C SER A 396 13.20 -14.59 -10.29
N ASN A 397 13.86 -15.70 -9.96
CA ASN A 397 15.31 -15.81 -10.13
C ASN A 397 15.74 -15.83 -11.61
N GLU A 398 14.79 -16.15 -12.48
CA GLU A 398 14.86 -16.12 -13.94
C GLU A 398 14.47 -14.75 -14.52
N GLY A 399 14.20 -13.74 -13.67
CA GLY A 399 13.81 -12.40 -14.09
C GLY A 399 12.40 -12.30 -14.67
N VAL A 400 11.53 -13.24 -14.37
CA VAL A 400 10.11 -13.15 -14.74
C VAL A 400 9.41 -12.20 -13.79
N PHE A 401 8.63 -11.25 -14.31
CA PHE A 401 7.84 -10.37 -13.46
C PHE A 401 6.67 -11.13 -12.82
N GLU A 402 6.78 -11.33 -11.51
CA GLU A 402 5.79 -12.02 -10.66
C GLU A 402 4.79 -11.05 -10.03
N GLY A 403 5.16 -9.78 -9.85
CA GLY A 403 4.28 -8.75 -9.30
C GLY A 403 4.15 -8.75 -7.76
N PHE A 404 3.19 -7.99 -7.25
CA PHE A 404 2.87 -7.86 -5.82
C PHE A 404 1.69 -8.73 -5.43
N ASP A 405 1.68 -9.23 -4.19
CA ASP A 405 0.55 -9.99 -3.66
C ASP A 405 -0.61 -9.05 -3.31
N ILE A 406 -0.30 -7.82 -2.91
CA ILE A 406 -1.28 -6.81 -2.51
C ILE A 406 -0.92 -5.43 -3.09
N ILE A 407 -1.94 -4.74 -3.60
CA ILE A 407 -1.91 -3.32 -3.94
C ILE A 407 -2.97 -2.60 -3.10
N VAL A 408 -2.55 -1.66 -2.27
CA VAL A 408 -3.44 -0.85 -1.42
C VAL A 408 -3.10 0.64 -1.54
N GLY A 409 -4.03 1.52 -1.19
CA GLY A 409 -3.73 2.96 -1.17
C GLY A 409 -4.92 3.87 -1.38
N ASN A 410 -4.61 5.16 -1.47
CA ASN A 410 -5.52 6.23 -1.83
C ASN A 410 -4.93 7.02 -3.02
N PRO A 411 -5.25 6.62 -4.27
CA PRO A 411 -4.77 7.31 -5.47
C PRO A 411 -5.14 8.80 -5.50
N PRO A 412 -4.41 9.65 -6.25
CA PRO A 412 -4.71 11.08 -6.33
C PRO A 412 -6.04 11.38 -7.03
N TYR A 413 -6.77 12.39 -6.54
CA TYR A 413 -8.08 12.81 -7.07
C TYR A 413 -7.94 14.06 -7.94
N ILE A 414 -7.28 13.91 -9.10
CA ILE A 414 -6.98 15.00 -10.03
C ILE A 414 -7.64 14.72 -11.38
N HIS A 415 -8.32 15.73 -11.93
CA HIS A 415 -8.81 15.70 -13.30
C HIS A 415 -7.64 15.70 -14.29
N LEU A 416 -7.65 14.78 -15.27
CA LEU A 416 -6.57 14.65 -16.25
C LEU A 416 -6.39 15.94 -17.08
N GLU A 417 -7.42 16.75 -17.25
CA GLU A 417 -7.35 18.07 -17.90
C GLU A 417 -6.46 19.07 -17.15
N GLU A 418 -6.35 18.96 -15.83
CA GLU A 418 -5.51 19.86 -15.01
C GLU A 418 -4.01 19.56 -15.18
N ILE A 419 -3.67 18.37 -15.66
CA ILE A 419 -2.30 17.91 -15.90
C ILE A 419 -2.06 17.62 -17.39
N GLU A 420 -2.45 18.56 -18.26
CA GLU A 420 -2.50 18.43 -19.72
C GLU A 420 -1.28 17.71 -20.34
N LYS A 421 -0.06 18.13 -19.98
CA LYS A 421 1.18 17.51 -20.50
C LYS A 421 1.30 16.02 -20.16
N MET A 422 0.99 15.66 -18.91
CA MET A 422 1.04 14.28 -18.44
C MET A 422 -0.14 13.46 -18.96
N SER A 423 -1.33 14.05 -19.04
CA SER A 423 -2.52 13.41 -19.62
C SER A 423 -2.27 12.99 -21.07
N VAL A 424 -1.73 13.87 -21.91
CA VAL A 424 -1.34 13.55 -23.28
C VAL A 424 -0.34 12.41 -23.34
N LEU A 425 0.62 12.36 -22.40
CA LEU A 425 1.58 11.27 -22.29
C LEU A 425 0.89 9.95 -21.96
N TYR A 426 0.04 9.91 -20.92
CA TYR A 426 -0.70 8.72 -20.49
C TYR A 426 -1.54 8.12 -21.64
N GLY A 427 -2.21 8.97 -22.42
CA GLY A 427 -3.03 8.53 -23.56
C GLY A 427 -2.25 8.00 -24.76
N LYS A 428 -0.96 8.36 -24.89
CA LYS A 428 -0.11 7.94 -26.00
C LYS A 428 0.72 6.69 -25.70
N MET A 429 1.02 6.42 -24.42
CA MET A 429 1.82 5.26 -24.04
C MET A 429 1.18 3.94 -24.48
N LYS A 430 2.05 3.03 -24.88
CA LYS A 430 1.68 1.73 -25.45
C LYS A 430 2.32 0.61 -24.64
N LYS A 431 1.75 -0.59 -24.76
CA LYS A 431 2.27 -1.86 -24.22
C LYS A 431 2.02 -2.97 -25.23
N LEU A 432 2.67 -4.12 -25.04
CA LEU A 432 2.36 -5.35 -25.78
C LEU A 432 1.40 -6.24 -24.97
N ASP A 433 0.34 -6.73 -25.60
CA ASP A 433 -0.60 -7.69 -25.01
C ASP A 433 0.01 -9.10 -24.89
N VAL A 434 -0.76 -10.07 -24.36
CA VAL A 434 -0.31 -11.47 -24.23
C VAL A 434 0.05 -12.12 -25.58
N ASN A 435 -0.48 -11.61 -26.69
CA ASN A 435 -0.26 -12.09 -28.06
C ASN A 435 0.79 -11.25 -28.81
N ASN A 436 1.59 -10.43 -28.10
CA ASN A 436 2.60 -9.53 -28.66
C ASN A 436 2.02 -8.47 -29.62
N ARG A 437 0.75 -8.08 -29.46
CA ARG A 437 0.16 -6.98 -30.22
C ARG A 437 0.25 -5.69 -29.44
N GLN A 438 0.59 -4.62 -30.14
CA GLN A 438 0.64 -3.29 -29.56
C GLN A 438 -0.77 -2.81 -29.20
N CYS A 439 -0.95 -2.40 -27.94
CA CYS A 439 -2.18 -1.81 -27.42
C CYS A 439 -1.86 -0.60 -26.55
N ARG A 440 -2.90 0.11 -26.08
CA ARG A 440 -2.70 1.23 -25.14
C ARG A 440 -2.17 0.69 -23.82
N LEU A 441 -1.26 1.44 -23.19
CA LEU A 441 -0.82 1.12 -21.83
C LEU A 441 -2.00 1.14 -20.87
N TYR A 442 -2.85 2.17 -21.01
CA TYR A 442 -4.08 2.34 -20.25
C TYR A 442 -5.30 2.31 -21.16
N GLU A 443 -6.11 1.27 -20.99
CA GLU A 443 -7.45 1.18 -21.57
C GLU A 443 -8.41 2.13 -20.85
N THR A 444 -8.21 2.36 -19.55
CA THR A 444 -9.06 3.24 -18.74
C THR A 444 -8.87 4.75 -18.98
N TYR A 445 -7.91 5.12 -19.83
CA TYR A 445 -7.63 6.53 -20.13
C TYR A 445 -8.77 7.21 -20.91
N ASP A 446 -9.28 8.31 -20.33
CA ASP A 446 -10.11 9.31 -21.00
C ASP A 446 -9.56 10.69 -20.61
N ALA A 447 -9.33 11.58 -21.58
CA ALA A 447 -8.73 12.89 -21.34
C ALA A 447 -9.54 13.77 -20.37
N ARG A 448 -10.86 13.53 -20.26
CA ARG A 448 -11.79 14.23 -19.34
C ARG A 448 -12.02 13.45 -18.05
N GLY A 449 -11.32 12.34 -17.87
CA GLY A 449 -11.41 11.48 -16.71
C GLY A 449 -10.51 11.93 -15.56
N ASP A 450 -10.47 11.09 -14.54
CA ASP A 450 -9.62 11.29 -13.36
C ASP A 450 -8.42 10.36 -13.39
N ILE A 451 -7.30 10.82 -12.82
CA ILE A 451 -6.06 10.04 -12.78
C ILE A 451 -6.18 8.74 -11.97
N TYR A 452 -7.06 8.66 -10.94
CA TYR A 452 -7.24 7.42 -10.15
C TYR A 452 -7.67 6.23 -11.03
N THR A 453 -8.33 6.47 -12.16
CA THR A 453 -8.73 5.42 -13.11
C THR A 453 -7.53 4.71 -13.73
N LEU A 454 -6.42 5.43 -13.91
CA LEU A 454 -5.14 4.88 -14.39
C LEU A 454 -4.44 4.09 -13.28
N PHE A 455 -4.55 4.53 -12.02
CA PHE A 455 -4.02 3.82 -10.86
C PHE A 455 -4.72 2.49 -10.60
N VAL A 456 -6.04 2.40 -10.85
CA VAL A 456 -6.79 1.13 -10.81
C VAL A 456 -6.20 0.15 -11.82
N GLU A 457 -6.05 0.55 -13.08
CA GLU A 457 -5.49 -0.33 -14.10
C GLU A 457 -4.02 -0.67 -13.81
N ARG A 458 -3.22 0.31 -13.37
CA ARG A 458 -1.83 0.09 -12.94
C ARG A 458 -1.74 -0.92 -11.80
N GLY A 459 -2.64 -0.85 -10.82
CA GLY A 459 -2.70 -1.83 -9.72
C GLY A 459 -2.86 -3.26 -10.25
N PHE A 460 -3.80 -3.50 -11.16
CA PHE A 460 -3.95 -4.83 -11.79
C PHE A 460 -2.75 -5.25 -12.65
N GLN A 461 -2.05 -4.31 -13.28
CA GLN A 461 -0.81 -4.60 -14.04
C GLN A 461 0.35 -5.01 -13.14
N LEU A 462 0.37 -4.54 -11.89
CA LEU A 462 1.40 -4.84 -10.89
C LEU A 462 1.10 -6.06 -10.02
N LEU A 463 -0.16 -6.49 -9.94
CA LEU A 463 -0.56 -7.64 -9.13
C LEU A 463 -0.17 -8.98 -9.73
N LYS A 464 0.20 -9.93 -8.86
CA LYS A 464 0.26 -11.36 -9.19
C LYS A 464 -1.11 -11.85 -9.67
N ALA A 465 -1.15 -13.01 -10.32
CA ALA A 465 -2.42 -13.73 -10.47
C ALA A 465 -3.00 -14.00 -9.07
N ARG A 466 -4.31 -13.78 -8.90
CA ARG A 466 -5.00 -13.85 -7.59
C ARG A 466 -4.58 -12.82 -6.54
N GLY A 467 -3.66 -11.90 -6.85
CA GLY A 467 -3.31 -10.82 -5.95
C GLY A 467 -4.50 -9.89 -5.68
N HIS A 468 -4.45 -9.18 -4.55
CA HIS A 468 -5.55 -8.36 -4.04
C HIS A 468 -5.30 -6.88 -4.25
N LEU A 469 -6.30 -6.18 -4.79
CA LEU A 469 -6.34 -4.72 -4.92
C LEU A 469 -7.38 -4.16 -3.95
N SER A 470 -7.03 -3.14 -3.16
CA SER A 470 -8.03 -2.38 -2.41
C SER A 470 -7.69 -0.89 -2.36
N TYR A 471 -8.59 -0.05 -2.87
CA TYR A 471 -8.42 1.39 -2.89
C TYR A 471 -9.63 2.10 -2.30
N ILE A 472 -9.37 3.22 -1.61
CA ILE A 472 -10.37 4.28 -1.47
C ILE A 472 -10.22 5.25 -2.65
N MET A 473 -11.33 5.54 -3.33
CA MET A 473 -11.35 6.43 -4.48
C MET A 473 -12.73 7.07 -4.66
N PRO A 474 -12.89 8.12 -5.50
CA PRO A 474 -14.18 8.75 -5.74
C PRO A 474 -15.21 7.74 -6.26
N ASP A 475 -16.49 7.88 -5.91
CA ASP A 475 -17.57 6.99 -6.40
C ASP A 475 -18.00 7.32 -7.85
N LYS A 476 -17.56 8.47 -8.36
CA LYS A 476 -18.00 9.09 -9.62
C LYS A 476 -17.91 8.14 -10.83
N TRP A 477 -16.92 7.24 -10.87
CA TRP A 477 -16.75 6.23 -11.94
C TRP A 477 -17.95 5.30 -12.09
N LEU A 478 -18.83 5.17 -11.09
CA LEU A 478 -20.07 4.38 -11.19
C LEU A 478 -21.06 5.00 -12.20
N LYS A 479 -21.10 6.32 -12.28
CA LYS A 479 -22.20 7.08 -12.91
C LYS A 479 -21.78 7.91 -14.12
N VAL A 480 -20.49 8.21 -14.27
CA VAL A 480 -19.98 9.07 -15.36
C VAL A 480 -19.57 8.30 -16.61
N LYS A 481 -19.53 9.01 -17.74
CA LYS A 481 -19.18 8.44 -19.05
C LYS A 481 -17.74 7.92 -19.12
N TYR A 482 -16.75 8.68 -18.61
CA TYR A 482 -15.35 8.24 -18.62
C TYR A 482 -15.11 7.00 -17.73
N GLY A 483 -16.02 6.73 -16.79
CA GLY A 483 -15.97 5.53 -15.95
C GLY A 483 -16.32 4.24 -16.68
N ARG A 484 -16.76 4.29 -17.94
CA ARG A 484 -17.14 3.11 -18.74
C ARG A 484 -16.03 2.07 -18.79
N GLU A 485 -14.80 2.49 -19.06
CA GLU A 485 -13.67 1.56 -19.19
C GLU A 485 -13.25 0.98 -17.84
N VAL A 486 -13.42 1.73 -16.74
CA VAL A 486 -13.20 1.22 -15.38
C VAL A 486 -14.25 0.16 -15.02
N ARG A 487 -15.52 0.39 -15.36
CA ARG A 487 -16.58 -0.61 -15.18
C ARG A 487 -16.33 -1.85 -16.04
N SER A 488 -15.94 -1.68 -17.30
CA SER A 488 -15.52 -2.79 -18.17
C SER A 488 -14.36 -3.58 -17.56
N LEU A 489 -13.38 -2.90 -16.96
CA LEU A 489 -12.26 -3.55 -16.28
C LEU A 489 -12.73 -4.38 -15.08
N PHE A 490 -13.62 -3.84 -14.24
CA PHE A 490 -14.20 -4.56 -13.09
C PHE A 490 -15.20 -5.67 -13.45
N LEU A 491 -15.72 -5.68 -14.67
CA LEU A 491 -16.50 -6.82 -15.18
C LEU A 491 -15.61 -7.95 -15.69
N ARG A 492 -14.40 -7.63 -16.17
CA ARG A 492 -13.41 -8.63 -16.59
C ARG A 492 -12.62 -9.18 -15.40
N LYS A 493 -12.26 -8.31 -14.47
CA LYS A 493 -11.58 -8.65 -13.21
C LYS A 493 -12.60 -9.00 -12.12
N ASN A 494 -12.15 -9.68 -11.08
CA ASN A 494 -13.02 -10.06 -9.99
C ASN A 494 -13.13 -8.93 -8.95
N LEU A 495 -14.04 -7.97 -9.18
CA LEU A 495 -14.44 -7.01 -8.13
C LEU A 495 -15.21 -7.77 -7.05
N THR A 496 -14.64 -7.92 -5.86
CA THR A 496 -15.24 -8.69 -4.77
C THR A 496 -16.18 -7.85 -3.93
N ASP A 497 -15.77 -6.62 -3.59
CA ASP A 497 -16.52 -5.74 -2.71
C ASP A 497 -16.51 -4.29 -3.22
N LEU A 498 -17.65 -3.63 -3.08
CA LEU A 498 -17.83 -2.20 -3.29
C LEU A 498 -18.53 -1.62 -2.06
N ILE A 499 -17.80 -0.82 -1.28
CA ILE A 499 -18.34 -0.11 -0.13
C ILE A 499 -18.59 1.33 -0.57
N ASP A 500 -19.86 1.70 -0.73
CA ASP A 500 -20.28 3.04 -1.15
C ASP A 500 -20.69 3.86 0.08
N PHE A 501 -20.01 4.97 0.34
CA PHE A 501 -20.34 5.87 1.45
C PHE A 501 -21.47 6.85 1.09
N GLY A 502 -21.96 6.84 -0.15
CA GLY A 502 -23.02 7.72 -0.62
C GLY A 502 -22.65 9.19 -0.40
N ASP A 503 -23.55 9.92 0.27
CA ASP A 503 -23.37 11.36 0.53
C ASP A 503 -22.51 11.65 1.79
N ASN A 504 -21.93 10.62 2.42
CA ASN A 504 -21.08 10.82 3.61
C ASN A 504 -19.70 11.32 3.22
N GLN A 505 -19.31 12.47 3.79
CA GLN A 505 -17.96 13.00 3.65
C GLN A 505 -17.01 12.28 4.60
N ILE A 506 -16.20 11.38 4.05
CA ILE A 506 -15.17 10.64 4.79
C ILE A 506 -13.96 11.52 5.11
N PHE A 507 -13.70 12.50 4.27
CA PHE A 507 -12.58 13.42 4.41
C PHE A 507 -13.13 14.79 4.81
N ASP A 508 -12.77 15.28 6.01
CA ASP A 508 -13.28 16.52 6.59
C ASP A 508 -13.14 17.75 5.66
N ASP A 509 -12.04 17.80 4.90
CA ASP A 509 -11.67 18.92 4.04
C ASP A 509 -11.99 18.68 2.54
N ALA A 510 -12.67 17.58 2.18
CA ALA A 510 -13.01 17.26 0.79
C ALA A 510 -14.51 17.39 0.51
N THR A 511 -14.86 17.66 -0.75
CA THR A 511 -16.25 17.66 -1.24
C THR A 511 -16.59 16.41 -2.04
N THR A 512 -15.60 15.56 -2.30
CA THR A 512 -15.72 14.39 -3.17
C THR A 512 -16.26 13.19 -2.40
N TYR A 513 -17.40 12.66 -2.86
CA TYR A 513 -17.92 11.38 -2.38
C TYR A 513 -17.03 10.22 -2.82
N THR A 514 -16.84 9.26 -1.91
CA THR A 514 -15.87 8.19 -2.09
C THR A 514 -16.48 6.82 -1.86
N CYS A 515 -15.77 5.80 -2.34
CA CYS A 515 -16.07 4.40 -2.14
C CYS A 515 -14.76 3.65 -1.86
N ILE A 516 -14.86 2.49 -1.23
CA ILE A 516 -13.78 1.50 -1.17
C ILE A 516 -14.10 0.40 -2.16
N ILE A 517 -13.13 0.06 -3.00
CA ILE A 517 -13.19 -1.12 -3.86
C ILE A 517 -12.25 -2.18 -3.33
N ARG A 518 -12.65 -3.45 -3.42
CA ARG A 518 -11.79 -4.62 -3.27
C ARG A 518 -11.94 -5.52 -4.47
N ALA A 519 -10.82 -5.95 -5.05
CA ALA A 519 -10.82 -6.81 -6.21
C ALA A 519 -9.65 -7.78 -6.19
N THR A 520 -9.78 -8.92 -6.88
CA THR A 520 -8.67 -9.84 -7.12
C THR A 520 -8.28 -9.82 -8.60
N ASN A 521 -6.99 -10.07 -8.87
CA ASN A 521 -6.48 -10.21 -10.24
C ASN A 521 -6.81 -11.61 -10.80
N GLU A 522 -8.10 -11.95 -10.82
CA GLU A 522 -8.70 -13.13 -11.43
C GLU A 522 -9.81 -12.69 -12.38
N GLU A 523 -10.31 -13.62 -13.20
CA GLU A 523 -11.55 -13.39 -13.94
C GLU A 523 -12.74 -13.28 -12.97
N SER A 524 -13.72 -12.46 -13.35
CA SER A 524 -14.95 -12.27 -12.55
C SER A 524 -15.63 -13.59 -12.20
N LYS A 525 -15.97 -13.76 -10.92
CA LYS A 525 -16.69 -14.93 -10.40
C LYS A 525 -18.22 -14.81 -10.52
N GLY A 526 -18.72 -13.80 -11.24
CA GLY A 526 -20.15 -13.65 -11.50
C GLY A 526 -20.93 -12.86 -10.44
N ASN A 527 -20.29 -12.47 -9.33
CA ASN A 527 -20.94 -11.78 -8.20
C ASN A 527 -20.04 -10.68 -7.61
N ILE A 528 -20.66 -9.62 -7.09
CA ILE A 528 -20.02 -8.53 -6.33
C ILE A 528 -20.81 -8.33 -5.04
N ALA A 529 -20.13 -8.17 -3.90
CA ALA A 529 -20.74 -7.71 -2.66
C ALA A 529 -20.76 -6.17 -2.65
N VAL A 530 -21.90 -5.56 -2.37
CA VAL A 530 -22.04 -4.11 -2.28
C VAL A 530 -22.62 -3.73 -0.93
N SER A 531 -21.97 -2.80 -0.24
CA SER A 531 -22.42 -2.27 1.05
C SER A 531 -22.58 -0.76 0.95
N SER A 532 -23.80 -0.26 1.17
CA SER A 532 -24.08 1.18 1.16
C SER A 532 -24.15 1.74 2.59
N ILE A 533 -23.13 2.47 2.99
CA ILE A 533 -22.97 2.96 4.36
C ILE A 533 -23.52 4.39 4.45
N ARG A 534 -24.65 4.52 5.15
CA ARG A 534 -25.33 5.81 5.33
C ARG A 534 -24.91 6.56 6.57
N ILE A 535 -24.42 5.87 7.59
CA ILE A 535 -23.90 6.45 8.83
C ILE A 535 -22.59 5.73 9.07
N VAL A 536 -21.50 6.48 9.16
CA VAL A 536 -20.16 5.91 9.33
C VAL A 536 -19.84 5.88 10.82
N ASN A 537 -19.80 4.69 11.40
CA ASN A 537 -19.24 4.51 12.74
C ASN A 537 -17.73 4.22 12.62
N GLN A 538 -16.88 5.10 13.14
CA GLN A 538 -15.42 4.97 12.98
C GLN A 538 -14.88 3.69 13.61
N SER A 539 -15.34 3.31 14.80
CA SER A 539 -14.89 2.10 15.51
C SER A 539 -15.61 0.81 15.09
N GLY A 540 -16.64 0.92 14.23
CA GLY A 540 -17.51 -0.20 13.85
C GLY A 540 -17.66 -0.42 12.35
N LEU A 541 -16.79 0.18 11.53
CA LEU A 541 -16.94 0.16 10.06
C LEU A 541 -17.03 -1.27 9.50
N SER A 542 -16.27 -2.22 10.04
CA SER A 542 -16.32 -3.61 9.58
C SER A 542 -17.70 -4.25 9.81
N ASP A 543 -18.31 -3.99 10.96
CA ASP A 543 -19.63 -4.51 11.31
C ASP A 543 -20.72 -3.84 10.47
N ASP A 544 -20.62 -2.52 10.27
CA ASP A 544 -21.53 -1.75 9.42
C ASP A 544 -21.50 -2.27 7.97
N VAL A 545 -20.30 -2.57 7.46
CA VAL A 545 -20.12 -3.11 6.11
C VAL A 545 -20.75 -4.48 5.96
N GLU A 546 -20.54 -5.38 6.92
CA GLU A 546 -21.11 -6.72 6.85
C GLU A 546 -22.63 -6.69 7.04
N ALA A 547 -23.16 -5.83 7.93
CA ALA A 547 -24.59 -5.65 8.13
C ALA A 547 -25.31 -5.07 6.90
N ALA A 548 -24.64 -4.20 6.13
CA ALA A 548 -25.21 -3.57 4.93
C ALA A 548 -24.96 -4.36 3.63
N LYS A 549 -24.32 -5.53 3.71
CA LYS A 549 -23.82 -6.27 2.54
C LYS A 549 -24.94 -6.92 1.74
N GLU A 550 -24.97 -6.60 0.44
CA GLU A 550 -25.88 -7.20 -0.53
C GLU A 550 -25.12 -7.79 -1.72
N GLY A 551 -25.51 -9.00 -2.17
CA GLY A 551 -24.89 -9.65 -3.32
C GLY A 551 -25.55 -9.27 -4.65
N PHE A 552 -24.74 -8.82 -5.61
CA PHE A 552 -25.16 -8.46 -6.97
C PHE A 552 -24.55 -9.43 -7.99
N LYS A 553 -25.37 -9.94 -8.92
CA LYS A 553 -24.85 -10.71 -10.05
C LYS A 553 -24.23 -9.79 -11.09
N THR A 554 -23.00 -10.07 -11.52
CA THR A 554 -22.32 -9.24 -12.53
C THR A 554 -22.99 -9.33 -13.91
N ASP A 555 -23.68 -10.43 -14.23
CA ASP A 555 -24.42 -10.59 -15.49
C ASP A 555 -25.57 -9.58 -15.63
N CYS A 556 -25.96 -8.95 -14.53
CA CYS A 556 -26.95 -7.90 -14.48
C CYS A 556 -26.35 -6.48 -14.62
N LEU A 557 -25.03 -6.39 -14.68
CA LEU A 557 -24.28 -5.15 -14.85
C LEU A 557 -23.61 -5.14 -16.23
N ASP A 558 -23.43 -3.96 -16.79
CA ASP A 558 -22.74 -3.72 -18.04
C ASP A 558 -21.75 -2.56 -17.87
N SER A 559 -21.11 -2.10 -18.95
CA SER A 559 -20.19 -0.98 -18.87
C SER A 559 -20.89 0.39 -18.83
N ASP A 560 -22.23 0.44 -18.79
CA ASP A 560 -23.01 1.66 -18.59
C ASP A 560 -23.17 1.97 -17.09
N ILE A 561 -24.10 2.87 -16.75
CA ILE A 561 -24.23 3.42 -15.41
C ILE A 561 -24.61 2.35 -14.38
N TRP A 562 -23.81 2.27 -13.31
CA TRP A 562 -24.06 1.42 -12.15
C TRP A 562 -24.87 2.18 -11.10
N VAL A 563 -26.04 1.63 -10.76
CA VAL A 563 -26.89 2.09 -9.66
C VAL A 563 -26.97 0.96 -8.65
N VAL A 564 -26.01 0.91 -7.73
CA VAL A 564 -25.75 -0.23 -6.84
C VAL A 564 -26.03 0.09 -5.36
N SER A 565 -26.83 1.12 -5.08
CA SER A 565 -27.14 1.54 -3.70
C SER A 565 -28.03 0.57 -2.91
N SER A 566 -28.74 -0.33 -3.60
CA SER A 566 -29.40 -1.53 -3.05
C SER A 566 -29.95 -2.38 -4.20
N CYS A 567 -30.17 -3.67 -3.97
CA CYS A 567 -30.82 -4.58 -4.91
C CYS A 567 -32.22 -4.08 -5.29
N MET A 568 -32.93 -3.44 -4.36
CA MET A 568 -34.24 -2.85 -4.62
C MET A 568 -34.15 -1.64 -5.55
N ALA A 569 -33.24 -0.69 -5.25
CA ALA A 569 -33.02 0.49 -6.08
C ALA A 569 -32.55 0.10 -7.48
N TRP A 570 -31.66 -0.90 -7.59
CA TRP A 570 -31.20 -1.44 -8.86
C TRP A 570 -32.35 -2.05 -9.67
N LYS A 571 -33.18 -2.92 -9.07
CA LYS A 571 -34.36 -3.50 -9.73
C LYS A 571 -35.34 -2.42 -10.22
N LEU A 572 -35.52 -1.35 -9.45
CA LEU A 572 -36.37 -0.22 -9.83
C LEU A 572 -35.76 0.54 -11.02
N ALA A 573 -34.47 0.85 -10.98
CA ALA A 573 -33.75 1.52 -12.05
C ALA A 573 -33.80 0.70 -13.36
N GLU A 574 -33.61 -0.61 -13.29
CA GLU A 574 -33.74 -1.52 -14.43
C GLU A 574 -35.15 -1.52 -15.03
N ARG A 575 -36.18 -1.56 -14.17
CA ARG A 575 -37.58 -1.46 -14.62
C ARG A 575 -37.85 -0.13 -15.32
N LEU A 576 -37.33 0.97 -14.79
CA LEU A 576 -37.45 2.30 -15.40
C LEU A 576 -36.73 2.34 -16.75
N LYS A 577 -35.48 1.89 -16.83
CA LYS A 577 -34.71 1.79 -18.10
C LYS A 577 -35.48 1.00 -19.16
N ARG A 578 -36.00 -0.20 -18.81
CA ARG A 578 -36.79 -1.04 -19.73
C ARG A 578 -38.09 -0.37 -20.15
N THR A 579 -38.75 0.35 -19.25
CA THR A 579 -40.01 1.04 -19.54
C THR A 579 -39.78 2.22 -20.48
N ILE A 580 -38.76 3.04 -20.22
CA ILE A 580 -38.34 4.14 -21.09
C ILE A 580 -37.94 3.61 -22.46
N ALA A 581 -37.11 2.57 -22.53
CA ALA A 581 -36.67 1.97 -23.80
C ALA A 581 -37.83 1.34 -24.61
N LYS A 582 -38.86 0.81 -23.95
CA LYS A 582 -40.10 0.35 -24.61
C LYS A 582 -40.95 1.52 -25.10
N GLY A 583 -41.07 2.59 -24.31
CA GLY A 583 -41.78 3.81 -24.69
C GLY A 583 -41.14 4.50 -25.89
N MET A 584 -39.82 4.67 -25.87
CA MET A 584 -39.05 5.24 -26.99
C MET A 584 -39.17 4.39 -28.27
N ARG A 585 -39.08 3.05 -28.16
CA ARG A 585 -39.29 2.15 -29.32
C ARG A 585 -40.69 2.30 -29.93
N LYS A 586 -41.74 2.33 -29.09
CA LYS A 586 -43.11 2.55 -29.57
C LYS A 586 -43.27 3.89 -30.29
N GLU A 587 -42.62 4.94 -29.81
CA GLU A 587 -42.67 6.24 -30.47
C GLU A 587 -41.87 6.25 -31.78
N LEU A 588 -40.72 5.57 -31.82
CA LEU A 588 -39.94 5.35 -33.04
C LEU A 588 -40.74 4.59 -34.11
N ASP A 589 -41.45 3.53 -33.71
CA ASP A 589 -42.29 2.73 -34.59
C ASP A 589 -43.47 3.57 -35.13
N ARG A 590 -44.12 4.40 -34.29
CA ARG A 590 -45.14 5.35 -34.76
C ARG A 590 -44.58 6.38 -35.74
N CYS A 591 -43.38 6.89 -35.52
CA CYS A 591 -42.72 7.83 -36.44
C CYS A 591 -42.46 7.16 -37.80
N ARG A 592 -42.05 5.89 -37.79
CA ARG A 592 -41.83 5.09 -39.01
C ARG A 592 -43.12 4.77 -39.75
N GLU A 593 -44.21 4.43 -39.05
CA GLU A 593 -45.52 4.14 -39.63
C GLU A 593 -46.19 5.36 -40.27
N LYS A 594 -45.94 6.58 -39.76
CA LYS A 594 -46.60 7.80 -40.24
C LYS A 594 -45.92 8.49 -41.43
N ASN A 595 -44.89 7.90 -42.04
CA ASN A 595 -44.17 8.46 -43.21
C ASN A 595 -43.78 9.95 -43.02
N PHE A 596 -43.46 10.37 -41.79
CA PHE A 596 -42.94 11.71 -41.58
C PHE A 596 -41.51 11.76 -42.11
N SER A 597 -41.24 12.70 -43.01
CA SER A 597 -39.91 13.02 -43.53
C SER A 597 -39.02 13.67 -42.45
N LEU A 598 -38.72 12.95 -41.38
CA LEU A 598 -37.89 13.40 -40.27
C LEU A 598 -36.80 12.37 -40.00
N ASN A 599 -35.87 12.26 -40.95
CA ASN A 599 -34.60 11.56 -40.74
C ASN A 599 -33.89 12.11 -39.49
N LEU A 600 -33.95 13.40 -39.18
CA LEU A 600 -33.31 13.97 -37.99
C LEU A 600 -33.93 13.49 -36.66
N PHE A 601 -35.27 13.46 -36.54
CA PHE A 601 -35.92 13.14 -35.26
C PHE A 601 -35.80 11.65 -34.90
N CYS A 602 -35.89 10.77 -35.89
CA CYS A 602 -35.64 9.34 -35.66
C CYS A 602 -34.18 9.09 -35.31
N ILE A 603 -33.23 9.78 -35.97
CA ILE A 603 -31.80 9.73 -35.64
C ILE A 603 -31.54 10.24 -34.22
N ASP A 604 -32.22 11.31 -33.78
CA ASP A 604 -32.02 11.86 -32.44
C ASP A 604 -32.60 10.95 -31.34
N ILE A 605 -33.74 10.28 -31.59
CA ILE A 605 -34.25 9.25 -30.67
C ILE A 605 -33.33 8.02 -30.66
N GLU A 606 -32.84 7.57 -31.81
CA GLU A 606 -31.86 6.47 -31.88
C GLU A 606 -30.55 6.83 -31.15
N ARG A 607 -30.08 8.08 -31.26
CA ARG A 607 -28.93 8.61 -30.51
C ARG A 607 -29.21 8.75 -29.01
N LEU A 608 -30.44 9.10 -28.61
CA LEU A 608 -30.89 9.12 -27.22
C LEU A 608 -31.05 7.72 -26.63
N MET A 609 -31.33 6.71 -27.45
CA MET A 609 -31.33 5.31 -27.03
C MET A 609 -29.91 4.72 -26.90
N GLN A 610 -28.93 5.28 -27.60
CA GLN A 610 -27.52 4.88 -27.53
C GLN A 610 -26.71 5.64 -26.46
N ARG A 611 -27.21 6.77 -25.96
CA ARG A 611 -26.64 7.57 -24.87
C ARG A 611 -27.30 7.19 -23.55
#